data_AF-A0A0B8PEW5-F1
#
_entry.id   AF-A0A0B8PEW5-F1
#
_cell.length_a   1.000
_cell.length_b   1.000
_cell.length_c   1.000
_cell.angle_alpha   90.00
_cell.angle_beta   90.00
_cell.angle_gamma   90.00
#
_symmetry.space_group_name_H-M   'P 1'
#
loop_
_entity.id
_entity.type
_entity.pdbx_description
1 polymer ?
#
loop_
_entity_poly.entity_id
_entity_poly.type
_entity_poly.pdbx_seq_one_letter_code
_entity_poly.pdbx_strand_id
1 'polypeptide(L)'
;MKTSLLAYTLLLSLPAVAVENGTPVDWRAQDNAVRFDSQQTGREGLCTGTLIAGRYVITAAHCLKEEELDSFTTVNGEHHSSSNYIWHKHYDPEDDWGGIDVGIVTADSSINYYTINFFNISQHQPGEPISISGFGGTIETLNSVALTFREYHWADKFLVIADVDNELSHTVTGDSGAVWLNQNNDIMAIHKGSSKVEGYPRDTYGIDVNAMRAFITETVDGWHYPTAADSNGRTTITVQSLHVNEVSDSAYTEGDATLITEDSTCITQGPIDAFEKCTYVIESQGGEGKLYLTADEVISLNLPEPEPEPEPSPKPNNDSSGGSVGVLSLLGLALFRLRRKEAKNDNGRKRSSSHFFQPGTPGSFI
;
A
#
# COMPACT_ATOMS: atom_id res chain seq x y z
N MET A 1 53.69 -27.41 1.40
CA MET A 1 52.45 -27.08 2.14
C MET A 1 52.19 -25.58 2.02
N LYS A 2 51.29 -25.15 1.12
CA LYS A 2 50.58 -23.86 1.18
C LYS A 2 49.31 -24.01 0.32
N THR A 3 48.21 -24.39 0.95
CA THR A 3 46.88 -24.35 0.36
C THR A 3 46.30 -22.97 0.62
N SER A 4 46.16 -22.14 -0.42
CA SER A 4 45.35 -20.92 -0.36
C SER A 4 43.88 -21.32 -0.39
N LEU A 5 43.14 -21.02 0.68
CA LEU A 5 41.68 -20.93 0.62
C LEU A 5 41.32 -19.59 -0.03
N LEU A 6 40.68 -19.63 -1.20
CA LEU A 6 39.90 -18.51 -1.72
C LEU A 6 38.56 -18.52 -0.98
N ALA A 7 38.32 -17.52 -0.14
CA ALA A 7 37.01 -17.27 0.44
C ALA A 7 36.15 -16.52 -0.60
N TYR A 8 35.11 -17.19 -1.11
CA TYR A 8 34.05 -16.54 -1.87
C TYR A 8 33.11 -15.84 -0.87
N THR A 9 33.21 -14.52 -0.77
CA THR A 9 32.17 -13.70 -0.13
C THR A 9 30.99 -13.61 -1.08
N LEU A 10 29.94 -14.41 -0.83
CA LEU A 10 28.62 -14.19 -1.41
C LEU A 10 28.05 -12.90 -0.81
N LEU A 11 28.05 -11.84 -1.61
CA LEU A 11 27.19 -10.68 -1.38
C LEU A 11 25.75 -11.12 -1.64
N LEU A 12 25.06 -11.55 -0.59
CA LEU A 12 23.61 -11.67 -0.62
C LEU A 12 23.05 -10.25 -0.65
N SER A 13 22.57 -9.81 -1.80
CA SER A 13 21.67 -8.66 -1.89
C SER A 13 20.41 -9.03 -1.12
N LEU A 14 20.23 -8.45 0.07
CA LEU A 14 18.95 -8.52 0.76
C LEU A 14 17.93 -7.78 -0.12
N PRO A 15 16.72 -8.35 -0.35
CA PRO A 15 15.65 -7.58 -0.98
C PRO A 15 15.40 -6.33 -0.13
N ALA A 16 15.20 -5.18 -0.79
CA ALA A 16 14.71 -3.99 -0.11
C ALA A 16 13.40 -4.37 0.59
N VAL A 17 13.27 -3.97 1.85
CA VAL A 17 12.11 -4.25 2.73
C VAL A 17 11.31 -2.95 2.82
N ALA A 18 9.97 -2.97 2.70
CA ALA A 18 9.19 -1.77 2.96
C ALA A 18 9.15 -1.49 4.42
N VAL A 19 9.21 -0.21 4.79
CA VAL A 19 9.84 0.18 6.03
C VAL A 19 11.21 -0.52 6.09
N GLU A 20 12.31 0.18 5.82
CA GLU A 20 13.62 -0.47 5.82
C GLU A 20 13.80 -1.21 7.16
N ASN A 21 14.04 -2.53 7.16
CA ASN A 21 14.03 -3.40 8.34
C ASN A 21 12.76 -3.37 9.22
N GLY A 22 11.59 -3.21 8.62
CA GLY A 22 10.28 -3.33 9.27
C GLY A 22 9.87 -4.77 9.59
N THR A 23 8.75 -4.91 10.30
CA THR A 23 8.12 -6.20 10.57
C THR A 23 7.03 -6.46 9.53
N PRO A 24 7.05 -7.59 8.80
CA PRO A 24 5.99 -7.94 7.86
C PRO A 24 4.61 -7.99 8.54
N VAL A 25 3.61 -7.46 7.86
CA VAL A 25 2.20 -7.48 8.24
C VAL A 25 1.45 -8.32 7.20
N ASP A 26 0.53 -9.17 7.67
CA ASP A 26 -0.41 -9.82 6.76
C ASP A 26 -1.38 -8.79 6.20
N TRP A 27 -1.24 -8.45 4.92
CA TRP A 27 -2.11 -7.47 4.26
C TRP A 27 -3.59 -7.90 4.33
N ARG A 28 -3.90 -9.22 4.35
CA ARG A 28 -5.29 -9.67 4.53
C ARG A 28 -5.87 -9.31 5.89
N ALA A 29 -5.04 -9.13 6.90
CA ALA A 29 -5.47 -8.68 8.22
C ALA A 29 -5.65 -7.14 8.29
N GLN A 30 -5.17 -6.40 7.28
CA GLN A 30 -5.32 -4.96 7.11
C GLN A 30 -5.83 -4.66 5.69
N ASP A 31 -6.95 -5.29 5.33
CA ASP A 31 -7.50 -5.25 3.97
C ASP A 31 -8.06 -3.88 3.55
N ASN A 32 -8.15 -2.94 4.49
CA ASN A 32 -8.36 -1.52 4.22
C ASN A 32 -7.09 -0.78 3.79
N ALA A 33 -5.88 -1.32 3.95
CA ALA A 33 -4.68 -0.72 3.37
C ALA A 33 -4.66 -0.93 1.86
N VAL A 34 -4.28 0.12 1.11
CA VAL A 34 -4.15 0.05 -0.37
C VAL A 34 -2.80 0.56 -0.83
N ARG A 35 -2.34 0.02 -1.94
CA ARG A 35 -1.07 0.38 -2.58
C ARG A 35 -1.36 1.24 -3.81
N PHE A 36 -0.79 2.44 -3.88
CA PHE A 36 -0.89 3.27 -5.07
C PHE A 36 0.13 2.88 -6.12
N ASP A 37 -0.32 2.75 -7.36
CA ASP A 37 0.44 2.21 -8.49
C ASP A 37 0.23 3.07 -9.75
N SER A 38 1.06 2.81 -10.77
CA SER A 38 0.95 3.35 -12.11
C SER A 38 0.70 2.21 -13.11
N GLN A 39 -0.54 2.04 -13.57
CA GLN A 39 -0.89 1.11 -14.65
C GLN A 39 -0.23 1.53 -15.97
N GLN A 40 -0.09 2.84 -16.20
CA GLN A 40 0.55 3.36 -17.40
C GLN A 40 2.03 2.98 -17.52
N THR A 41 2.78 3.01 -16.42
CA THR A 41 4.22 2.74 -16.44
C THR A 41 4.59 1.36 -15.90
N GLY A 42 3.65 0.65 -15.27
CA GLY A 42 3.88 -0.62 -14.59
C GLY A 42 4.67 -0.48 -13.28
N ARG A 43 4.74 0.73 -12.72
CA ARG A 43 5.38 0.99 -11.42
C ARG A 43 4.38 0.74 -10.30
N GLU A 44 4.87 0.14 -9.23
CA GLU A 44 4.05 -0.24 -8.08
C GLU A 44 4.63 0.29 -6.77
N GLY A 45 3.79 0.45 -5.74
CA GLY A 45 4.22 0.90 -4.41
C GLY A 45 4.72 2.35 -4.40
N LEU A 46 4.06 3.22 -5.16
CA LEU A 46 4.40 4.65 -5.25
C LEU A 46 3.99 5.42 -4.00
N CYS A 47 2.86 5.04 -3.41
CA CYS A 47 2.37 5.54 -2.14
C CYS A 47 1.50 4.48 -1.44
N THR A 48 1.13 4.77 -0.19
CA THR A 48 0.19 3.97 0.60
C THR A 48 -1.08 4.78 0.86
N GLY A 49 -2.22 4.11 0.95
CA GLY A 49 -3.49 4.71 1.35
C GLY A 49 -4.30 3.81 2.26
N THR A 50 -5.42 4.33 2.74
CA THR A 50 -6.36 3.58 3.59
C THR A 50 -7.79 3.80 3.13
N LEU A 51 -8.52 2.71 2.88
CA LEU A 51 -9.93 2.69 2.58
C LEU A 51 -10.74 3.16 3.78
N ILE A 52 -11.66 4.09 3.52
CA ILE A 52 -12.61 4.63 4.48
C ILE A 52 -13.98 4.76 3.81
N ALA A 53 -15.06 4.55 4.57
CA ALA A 53 -16.42 4.86 4.15
C ALA A 53 -16.80 4.23 2.78
N GLY A 54 -16.43 2.96 2.62
CA GLY A 54 -16.80 2.07 1.52
C GLY A 54 -16.06 2.29 0.20
N ARG A 55 -15.77 3.52 -0.18
CA ARG A 55 -15.23 3.86 -1.51
C ARG A 55 -14.17 4.94 -1.52
N TYR A 56 -13.88 5.55 -0.37
CA TYR A 56 -12.90 6.61 -0.29
C TYR A 56 -11.55 6.04 0.14
N VAL A 57 -10.46 6.59 -0.37
CA VAL A 57 -9.10 6.25 0.06
C VAL A 57 -8.43 7.54 0.54
N ILE A 58 -8.08 7.60 1.82
CA ILE A 58 -7.29 8.70 2.37
C ILE A 58 -5.80 8.42 2.18
N THR A 59 -5.04 9.44 1.81
CA THR A 59 -3.59 9.38 1.57
C THR A 59 -2.96 10.78 1.69
N ALA A 60 -1.67 10.91 1.40
CA ALA A 60 -1.00 12.21 1.33
C ALA A 60 -1.36 12.93 0.01
N ALA A 61 -1.51 14.26 0.05
CA ALA A 61 -1.85 15.01 -1.15
C ALA A 61 -0.72 14.99 -2.18
N HIS A 62 0.55 14.98 -1.74
CA HIS A 62 1.69 14.95 -2.65
C HIS A 62 1.75 13.67 -3.49
N CYS A 63 1.21 12.54 -2.99
CA CYS A 63 1.07 11.32 -3.79
C CYS A 63 0.22 11.58 -5.04
N LEU A 64 -0.86 12.33 -4.89
CA LEU A 64 -1.84 12.58 -5.94
C LEU A 64 -1.41 13.66 -6.95
N LYS A 65 -0.25 14.30 -6.72
CA LYS A 65 0.42 15.19 -7.68
C LYS A 65 1.27 14.40 -8.68
N GLU A 66 1.67 13.18 -8.34
CA GLU A 66 2.51 12.36 -9.20
C GLU A 66 1.72 12.00 -10.48
N GLU A 67 2.14 12.57 -11.63
CA GLU A 67 1.44 12.39 -12.93
C GLU A 67 1.28 10.92 -13.33
N GLU A 68 2.13 10.05 -12.79
CA GLU A 68 2.14 8.62 -13.07
C GLU A 68 1.21 7.80 -12.16
N LEU A 69 0.79 8.32 -11.01
CA LEU A 69 -0.12 7.63 -10.10
C LEU A 69 -1.55 7.71 -10.66
N ASP A 70 -2.03 6.58 -11.20
CA ASP A 70 -3.32 6.49 -11.89
C ASP A 70 -4.25 5.42 -11.31
N SER A 71 -3.75 4.64 -10.35
CA SER A 71 -4.51 3.57 -9.73
C SER A 71 -4.13 3.31 -8.28
N PHE A 72 -5.00 2.60 -7.56
CA PHE A 72 -4.65 1.93 -6.32
C PHE A 72 -5.12 0.47 -6.36
N THR A 73 -4.42 -0.37 -5.60
CA THR A 73 -4.57 -1.83 -5.58
C THR A 73 -4.99 -2.28 -4.20
N THR A 74 -6.04 -3.11 -4.13
CA THR A 74 -6.54 -3.71 -2.88
C THR A 74 -5.80 -5.02 -2.59
N VAL A 75 -6.01 -5.59 -1.39
CA VAL A 75 -5.40 -6.87 -1.00
C VAL A 75 -5.76 -8.05 -1.92
N ASN A 76 -6.88 -7.94 -2.64
CA ASN A 76 -7.33 -8.96 -3.59
C ASN A 76 -6.67 -8.80 -4.97
N GLY A 77 -5.78 -7.81 -5.15
CA GLY A 77 -5.16 -7.48 -6.42
C GLY A 77 -6.06 -6.72 -7.37
N GLU A 78 -7.18 -6.17 -6.88
CA GLU A 78 -8.10 -5.37 -7.69
C GLU A 78 -7.53 -3.97 -7.88
N HIS A 79 -7.50 -3.50 -9.13
CA HIS A 79 -7.05 -2.16 -9.47
C HIS A 79 -8.24 -1.22 -9.66
N HIS A 80 -8.19 -0.08 -8.99
CA HIS A 80 -9.18 1.00 -9.08
C HIS A 80 -8.53 2.28 -9.57
N SER A 81 -9.26 3.11 -10.31
CA SER A 81 -8.72 4.41 -10.73
C SER A 81 -8.51 5.34 -9.54
N SER A 82 -7.39 6.06 -9.53
CA SER A 82 -7.12 7.13 -8.58
C SER A 82 -7.46 8.53 -9.11
N SER A 83 -8.03 8.64 -10.32
CA SER A 83 -8.17 9.91 -11.04
C SER A 83 -9.15 10.90 -10.44
N ASN A 84 -10.12 10.42 -9.65
CA ASN A 84 -11.08 11.27 -8.95
C ASN A 84 -10.61 11.54 -7.53
N TYR A 85 -9.94 12.68 -7.33
CA TYR A 85 -9.39 13.04 -6.03
C TYR A 85 -9.65 14.49 -5.64
N ILE A 86 -9.55 14.73 -4.32
CA ILE A 86 -9.68 16.05 -3.70
C ILE A 86 -8.51 16.24 -2.75
N TRP A 87 -7.83 17.38 -2.84
CA TRP A 87 -6.80 17.76 -1.87
C TRP A 87 -7.39 18.63 -0.77
N HIS A 88 -6.79 18.56 0.40
CA HIS A 88 -7.07 19.53 1.44
C HIS A 88 -6.80 20.96 0.93
N LYS A 89 -7.71 21.91 1.18
CA LYS A 89 -7.63 23.30 0.65
C LYS A 89 -6.39 24.11 1.06
N HIS A 90 -5.69 23.65 2.10
CA HIS A 90 -4.45 24.25 2.61
C HIS A 90 -3.21 23.41 2.26
N TYR A 91 -3.33 22.45 1.36
CA TYR A 91 -2.17 21.83 0.73
C TYR A 91 -1.51 22.83 -0.21
N ASP A 92 -0.18 22.95 -0.14
CA ASP A 92 0.60 23.77 -1.08
C ASP A 92 1.31 22.83 -2.07
N PRO A 93 0.88 22.76 -3.34
CA PRO A 93 1.49 21.87 -4.31
C PRO A 93 2.90 22.31 -4.72
N GLU A 94 3.34 23.52 -4.39
CA GLU A 94 4.69 24.01 -4.69
C GLU A 94 5.67 23.78 -3.54
N ASP A 95 5.18 23.39 -2.37
CA ASP A 95 5.97 23.06 -1.19
C ASP A 95 5.49 21.72 -0.62
N ASP A 96 6.16 20.63 -1.03
CA ASP A 96 5.84 19.28 -0.55
C ASP A 96 5.99 19.16 0.99
N TRP A 97 6.59 20.14 1.68
CA TRP A 97 6.66 20.22 3.15
C TRP A 97 5.67 21.23 3.77
N GLY A 98 5.02 22.05 2.94
CA GLY A 98 4.08 23.08 3.32
C GLY A 98 2.65 22.57 3.46
N GLY A 99 1.91 23.19 4.38
CA GLY A 99 0.46 23.01 4.48
C GLY A 99 0.01 21.63 4.97
N ILE A 100 -1.29 21.38 4.80
CA ILE A 100 -1.95 20.15 5.25
C ILE A 100 -1.94 19.16 4.08
N ASP A 101 -0.94 18.28 4.08
CA ASP A 101 -0.64 17.32 3.01
C ASP A 101 -1.50 16.05 3.11
N VAL A 102 -2.77 16.19 2.75
CA VAL A 102 -3.77 15.11 2.81
C VAL A 102 -4.68 15.22 1.60
N GLY A 103 -4.99 14.08 1.00
CA GLY A 103 -5.96 13.96 -0.08
C GLY A 103 -6.86 12.74 0.10
N ILE A 104 -8.00 12.78 -0.58
CA ILE A 104 -8.94 11.67 -0.65
C ILE A 104 -9.20 11.35 -2.13
N VAL A 105 -9.08 10.07 -2.47
CA VAL A 105 -9.52 9.51 -3.75
C VAL A 105 -10.90 8.88 -3.57
N THR A 106 -11.75 9.02 -4.57
CA THR A 106 -13.09 8.43 -4.57
C THR A 106 -13.21 7.38 -5.67
N ALA A 107 -13.36 6.11 -5.29
CA ALA A 107 -13.60 5.02 -6.22
C ALA A 107 -15.00 5.12 -6.86
N ASP A 108 -15.17 4.54 -8.05
CA ASP A 108 -16.44 4.54 -8.77
C ASP A 108 -17.53 3.68 -8.12
N SER A 109 -17.12 2.68 -7.34
CA SER A 109 -18.00 1.76 -6.61
C SER A 109 -17.49 1.52 -5.19
N SER A 110 -18.38 1.00 -4.33
CA SER A 110 -17.97 0.47 -3.03
C SER A 110 -16.98 -0.69 -3.20
N ILE A 111 -16.02 -0.79 -2.29
CA ILE A 111 -14.98 -1.82 -2.23
C ILE A 111 -15.25 -2.66 -0.99
N ASN A 112 -15.11 -3.98 -1.10
CA ASN A 112 -15.32 -4.90 0.01
C ASN A 112 -14.06 -5.00 0.87
N TYR A 113 -14.20 -4.72 2.16
CA TYR A 113 -13.16 -4.88 3.17
C TYR A 113 -13.80 -5.08 4.56
N TYR A 114 -13.12 -5.82 5.42
CA TYR A 114 -13.60 -6.25 6.74
C TYR A 114 -13.01 -5.42 7.87
N THR A 115 -11.76 -4.97 7.72
CA THR A 115 -11.05 -4.23 8.76
C THR A 115 -11.22 -2.73 8.57
N ILE A 116 -11.41 -1.99 9.66
CA ILE A 116 -11.33 -0.53 9.67
C ILE A 116 -10.52 -0.03 10.86
N ASN A 117 -9.95 1.16 10.70
CA ASN A 117 -9.30 1.92 11.76
C ASN A 117 -10.04 3.24 11.93
N PHE A 118 -10.54 3.51 13.13
CA PHE A 118 -11.34 4.71 13.36
C PHE A 118 -10.46 5.95 13.52
N PHE A 119 -10.98 7.12 13.15
CA PHE A 119 -10.29 8.39 13.37
C PHE A 119 -10.33 8.81 14.84
N ASN A 120 -9.16 9.11 15.41
CA ASN A 120 -9.02 9.64 16.76
C ASN A 120 -8.72 11.15 16.71
N ILE A 121 -9.69 11.94 17.17
CA ILE A 121 -9.60 13.41 17.25
C ILE A 121 -9.11 13.89 18.63
N SER A 122 -8.66 13.00 19.50
CA SER A 122 -8.08 13.39 20.78
C SER A 122 -6.72 14.06 20.58
N GLN A 123 -6.27 14.82 21.58
CA GLN A 123 -4.92 15.36 21.61
C GLN A 123 -3.93 14.26 22.00
N HIS A 124 -2.86 14.11 21.22
CA HIS A 124 -1.83 13.10 21.45
C HIS A 124 -0.85 13.52 22.54
N GLN A 125 -0.27 12.55 23.23
CA GLN A 125 0.64 12.81 24.35
C GLN A 125 2.06 12.33 24.03
N PRO A 126 3.10 13.15 24.28
CA PRO A 126 4.50 12.72 24.11
C PRO A 126 4.78 11.37 24.79
N GLY A 127 5.40 10.45 24.06
CA GLY A 127 5.66 9.09 24.49
C GLY A 127 4.59 8.06 24.12
N GLU A 128 3.48 8.47 23.48
CA GLU A 128 2.49 7.54 22.93
C GLU A 128 3.13 6.68 21.83
N PRO A 129 3.08 5.35 21.93
CA PRO A 129 3.61 4.50 20.89
C PRO A 129 2.62 4.43 19.72
N ILE A 130 3.19 4.47 18.53
CA ILE A 130 2.53 4.55 17.24
C ILE A 130 3.04 3.40 16.38
N SER A 131 2.19 2.86 15.51
CA SER A 131 2.65 2.07 14.38
C SER A 131 2.26 2.73 13.06
N ILE A 132 3.08 2.52 12.05
CA ILE A 132 2.77 2.84 10.67
C ILE A 132 2.98 1.57 9.85
N SER A 133 2.09 1.31 8.90
CA SER A 133 2.22 0.20 7.94
C SER A 133 2.20 0.76 6.52
N GLY A 134 3.16 0.39 5.69
CA GLY A 134 3.26 0.88 4.31
C GLY A 134 3.90 -0.12 3.34
N PHE A 135 3.78 0.20 2.05
CA PHE A 135 4.31 -0.59 0.92
C PHE A 135 5.62 -0.03 0.36
N GLY A 136 6.12 1.08 0.89
CA GLY A 136 7.26 1.75 0.30
C GLY A 136 8.52 0.92 0.41
N GLY A 137 9.12 0.48 -0.70
CA GLY A 137 10.31 -0.38 -0.69
C GLY A 137 10.04 -1.88 -0.82
N THR A 138 8.79 -2.32 -0.67
CA THR A 138 8.31 -3.68 -1.02
C THR A 138 6.94 -3.60 -1.67
N ILE A 139 6.94 -3.89 -2.95
CA ILE A 139 5.75 -3.92 -3.79
C ILE A 139 4.70 -4.91 -3.22
N GLU A 140 5.12 -6.12 -2.83
CA GLU A 140 4.19 -7.23 -2.53
C GLU A 140 3.86 -7.41 -1.05
N THR A 141 4.50 -6.68 -0.15
CA THR A 141 4.32 -6.87 1.29
C THR A 141 4.07 -5.57 2.01
N LEU A 142 3.03 -5.58 2.84
CA LEU A 142 2.78 -4.54 3.83
C LEU A 142 3.75 -4.78 5.00
N ASN A 143 4.42 -3.73 5.45
CA ASN A 143 5.37 -3.82 6.56
C ASN A 143 5.17 -2.67 7.52
N SER A 144 5.50 -2.90 8.79
CA SER A 144 5.30 -1.93 9.85
C SER A 144 6.56 -1.56 10.60
N VAL A 145 6.64 -0.30 11.03
CA VAL A 145 7.59 0.22 12.04
C VAL A 145 6.83 0.78 13.23
N ALA A 146 7.40 0.55 14.41
CA ALA A 146 7.03 1.21 15.64
C ALA A 146 7.73 2.56 15.77
N LEU A 147 6.95 3.59 16.07
CA LEU A 147 7.38 4.95 16.33
C LEU A 147 6.90 5.37 17.72
N THR A 148 7.47 6.45 18.24
CA THR A 148 6.99 7.09 19.46
C THR A 148 6.62 8.54 19.15
N PHE A 149 5.39 8.94 19.45
CA PHE A 149 4.94 10.33 19.33
C PHE A 149 5.84 11.25 20.16
N ARG A 150 6.43 12.26 19.54
CA ARG A 150 7.31 13.21 20.22
C ARG A 150 6.56 14.47 20.60
N GLU A 151 6.07 15.19 19.59
CA GLU A 151 5.49 16.52 19.79
C GLU A 151 4.70 17.01 18.57
N TYR A 152 3.88 18.04 18.80
CA TYR A 152 3.38 18.91 17.74
C TYR A 152 4.44 19.91 17.32
N HIS A 153 4.62 20.13 16.02
CA HIS A 153 5.52 21.16 15.52
C HIS A 153 5.21 22.52 16.16
N TRP A 154 6.25 23.30 16.43
CA TRP A 154 6.14 24.51 17.26
C TRP A 154 5.36 25.63 16.55
N ALA A 155 5.54 25.77 15.23
CA ALA A 155 4.83 26.75 14.40
C ALA A 155 3.53 26.17 13.82
N ASP A 156 3.62 24.97 13.26
CA ASP A 156 2.56 24.34 12.48
C ASP A 156 1.88 23.25 13.29
N LYS A 157 0.90 23.63 14.10
CA LYS A 157 0.25 22.70 15.05
C LYS A 157 -0.54 21.56 14.39
N PHE A 158 -0.71 21.57 13.08
CA PHE A 158 -1.25 20.45 12.31
C PHE A 158 -0.21 19.35 12.03
N LEU A 159 1.08 19.68 12.10
CA LEU A 159 2.19 18.78 11.85
C LEU A 159 2.60 18.11 13.17
N VAL A 160 2.61 16.80 13.17
CA VAL A 160 3.08 15.97 14.28
C VAL A 160 4.40 15.30 13.95
N ILE A 161 5.24 15.13 14.97
CA ILE A 161 6.57 14.55 14.84
C ILE A 161 6.66 13.33 15.74
N ALA A 162 7.20 12.24 15.21
CA ALA A 162 7.48 11.01 15.91
C ALA A 162 8.93 10.57 15.69
N ASP A 163 9.50 9.93 16.71
CA ASP A 163 10.82 9.32 16.65
C ASP A 163 10.67 7.84 16.27
N VAL A 164 11.62 7.32 15.49
CA VAL A 164 11.70 5.87 15.25
C VAL A 164 12.20 5.14 16.49
N ASP A 165 11.56 4.03 16.86
CA ASP A 165 12.01 3.24 18.03
C ASP A 165 13.34 2.52 17.75
N ASN A 166 13.59 2.19 16.48
CA ASN A 166 14.83 1.61 15.99
C ASN A 166 15.29 2.37 14.75
N GLU A 167 16.45 3.02 14.80
CA GLU A 167 16.99 3.81 13.70
C GLU A 167 17.28 3.01 12.42
N LEU A 168 17.36 1.68 12.51
CA LEU A 168 17.46 0.81 11.34
C LEU A 168 16.09 0.47 10.73
N SER A 169 15.01 0.65 11.50
CA SER A 169 13.62 0.39 11.13
C SER A 169 12.90 1.70 10.82
N HIS A 170 12.73 2.08 9.56
CA HIS A 170 12.14 3.39 9.24
C HIS A 170 11.36 3.42 7.93
N THR A 171 10.43 4.36 7.83
CA THR A 171 9.68 4.64 6.59
C THR A 171 10.62 5.02 5.43
N VAL A 172 10.26 4.67 4.21
CA VAL A 172 10.98 5.00 2.98
C VAL A 172 10.01 5.48 1.89
N THR A 173 10.52 5.81 0.71
CA THR A 173 9.69 6.19 -0.45
C THR A 173 8.64 5.12 -0.73
N GLY A 174 7.38 5.55 -0.86
CA GLY A 174 6.19 4.70 -1.04
C GLY A 174 5.35 4.49 0.23
N ASP A 175 5.87 4.84 1.41
CA ASP A 175 5.09 4.82 2.66
C ASP A 175 4.23 6.08 2.83
N SER A 176 4.48 7.13 2.04
CA SER A 176 3.69 8.36 2.05
C SER A 176 2.19 8.08 1.96
N GLY A 177 1.41 8.76 2.80
CA GLY A 177 -0.03 8.58 2.90
C GLY A 177 -0.51 7.44 3.78
N ALA A 178 0.38 6.57 4.26
CA ALA A 178 0.03 5.56 5.27
C ALA A 178 -0.51 6.20 6.56
N VAL A 179 -1.45 5.53 7.22
CA VAL A 179 -1.99 5.98 8.50
C VAL A 179 -1.02 5.68 9.65
N TRP A 180 -0.97 6.59 10.62
CA TRP A 180 -0.37 6.36 11.93
C TRP A 180 -1.45 5.84 12.87
N LEU A 181 -1.22 4.68 13.47
CA LEU A 181 -2.14 4.02 14.38
C LEU A 181 -1.62 4.13 15.81
N ASN A 182 -2.50 4.47 16.73
CA ASN A 182 -2.18 4.40 18.17
C ASN A 182 -2.33 2.98 18.73
N GLN A 183 -2.15 2.83 20.04
CA GLN A 183 -2.32 1.56 20.75
C GLN A 183 -3.72 0.93 20.66
N ASN A 184 -4.74 1.74 20.36
CA ASN A 184 -6.11 1.26 20.16
C ASN A 184 -6.40 0.91 18.68
N ASN A 185 -5.39 0.98 17.81
CA ASN A 185 -5.51 0.90 16.35
C ASN A 185 -6.42 1.98 15.75
N ASP A 186 -6.53 3.13 16.41
CA ASP A 186 -7.20 4.30 15.85
C ASP A 186 -6.20 5.16 15.05
N ILE A 187 -6.65 5.71 13.94
CA ILE A 187 -5.89 6.64 13.08
C ILE A 187 -5.68 7.96 13.84
N MET A 188 -4.43 8.33 14.04
CA MET A 188 -4.04 9.59 14.68
C MET A 188 -3.50 10.64 13.72
N ALA A 189 -2.89 10.19 12.62
CA ALA A 189 -2.27 11.06 11.62
C ALA A 189 -2.12 10.35 10.26
N ILE A 190 -1.89 11.14 9.22
CA ILE A 190 -1.52 10.67 7.87
C ILE A 190 -0.04 10.93 7.65
N HIS A 191 0.71 9.91 7.24
CA HIS A 191 2.15 10.00 7.06
C HIS A 191 2.53 10.92 5.92
N LYS A 192 3.39 11.89 6.23
CA LYS A 192 3.92 12.86 5.26
C LYS A 192 5.30 12.45 4.75
N GLY A 193 6.17 11.97 5.63
CA GLY A 193 7.52 11.54 5.27
C GLY A 193 8.45 11.47 6.47
N SER A 194 9.74 11.25 6.24
CA SER A 194 10.78 11.27 7.28
C SER A 194 12.06 11.92 6.79
N SER A 195 12.87 12.43 7.71
CA SER A 195 14.17 13.04 7.41
C SER A 195 15.22 12.64 8.44
N LYS A 196 16.46 12.41 7.98
CA LYS A 196 17.61 12.08 8.81
C LYS A 196 18.70 13.11 8.59
N VAL A 197 19.01 13.88 9.64
CA VAL A 197 20.17 14.78 9.66
C VAL A 197 21.33 14.07 10.34
N GLU A 198 22.54 14.20 9.78
CA GLU A 198 23.74 13.61 10.37
C GLU A 198 23.94 14.08 11.83
N GLY A 199 24.10 13.12 12.74
CA GLY A 199 24.27 13.40 14.17
C GLY A 199 22.97 13.58 14.97
N TYR A 200 21.80 13.51 14.34
CA TYR A 200 20.49 13.63 15.00
C TYR A 200 19.64 12.37 14.77
N PRO A 201 18.69 12.05 15.66
CA PRO A 201 17.66 11.02 15.41
C PRO A 201 16.89 11.28 14.10
N ARG A 202 16.26 10.24 13.55
CA ARG A 202 15.37 10.41 12.40
C ARG A 202 14.05 11.03 12.87
N ASP A 203 13.65 12.12 12.25
CA ASP A 203 12.33 12.72 12.47
C ASP A 203 11.35 12.14 11.44
N THR A 204 10.20 11.68 11.93
CA THR A 204 9.09 11.18 11.11
C THR A 204 7.91 12.13 11.27
N TYR A 205 7.30 12.53 10.15
CA TYR A 205 6.32 13.59 10.10
C TYR A 205 4.96 13.05 9.64
N GLY A 206 3.91 13.56 10.27
CA GLY A 206 2.52 13.24 9.92
C GLY A 206 1.62 14.45 10.08
N ILE A 207 0.46 14.40 9.44
CA ILE A 207 -0.59 15.41 9.58
C ILE A 207 -1.64 14.89 10.56
N ASP A 208 -1.88 15.62 11.65
CA ASP A 208 -2.82 15.24 12.70
C ASP A 208 -4.27 15.20 12.20
N VAL A 209 -5.03 14.18 12.61
CA VAL A 209 -6.44 14.02 12.24
C VAL A 209 -7.28 15.24 12.64
N ASN A 210 -6.99 15.92 13.75
CA ASN A 210 -7.71 17.15 14.13
C ASN A 210 -7.62 18.24 13.08
N ALA A 211 -6.49 18.35 12.38
CA ALA A 211 -6.27 19.38 11.37
C ALA A 211 -7.10 19.17 10.10
N MET A 212 -7.56 17.93 9.87
CA MET A 212 -8.30 17.54 8.67
C MET A 212 -9.76 17.14 8.94
N ARG A 213 -10.29 17.40 10.15
CA ARG A 213 -11.67 17.01 10.53
C ARG A 213 -12.72 17.48 9.54
N ALA A 214 -12.74 18.78 9.28
CA ALA A 214 -13.69 19.39 8.36
C ALA A 214 -13.54 18.83 6.95
N PHE A 215 -12.30 18.62 6.49
CA PHE A 215 -12.02 18.05 5.18
C PHE A 215 -12.57 16.62 5.04
N ILE A 216 -12.36 15.77 6.06
CA ILE A 216 -12.91 14.41 6.08
C ILE A 216 -14.44 14.49 6.05
N THR A 217 -15.05 15.27 6.94
CA THR A 217 -16.51 15.29 7.06
C THR A 217 -17.21 15.92 5.86
N GLU A 218 -16.64 16.98 5.28
CA GLU A 218 -17.20 17.64 4.09
C GLU A 218 -17.02 16.81 2.82
N THR A 219 -16.00 15.95 2.76
CA THR A 219 -15.73 15.08 1.60
C THR A 219 -16.55 13.80 1.64
N VAL A 220 -16.65 13.18 2.82
CA VAL A 220 -17.34 11.89 3.00
C VAL A 220 -18.83 12.10 3.28
N ASP A 221 -19.16 12.97 4.23
CA ASP A 221 -20.51 13.24 4.76
C ASP A 221 -21.37 11.96 4.91
N GLY A 222 -20.82 10.96 5.61
CA GLY A 222 -21.35 9.60 5.66
C GLY A 222 -20.80 8.80 6.83
N TRP A 223 -21.08 7.49 6.84
CA TRP A 223 -20.56 6.54 7.80
C TRP A 223 -19.16 6.04 7.41
N HIS A 224 -18.31 5.85 8.41
CA HIS A 224 -17.10 5.04 8.32
C HIS A 224 -17.35 3.67 8.96
N TYR A 225 -17.31 2.62 8.14
CA TYR A 225 -17.78 1.29 8.51
C TYR A 225 -17.05 0.22 7.67
N PRO A 226 -17.01 -1.06 8.14
CA PRO A 226 -16.58 -2.18 7.32
C PRO A 226 -17.68 -2.54 6.30
N THR A 227 -17.34 -2.70 5.03
CA THR A 227 -18.34 -3.02 3.99
C THR A 227 -18.69 -4.50 3.92
N ALA A 228 -17.89 -5.36 4.57
CA ALA A 228 -18.16 -6.77 4.73
C ALA A 228 -18.00 -7.20 6.20
N ALA A 229 -18.81 -8.17 6.63
CA ALA A 229 -18.68 -8.79 7.94
C ALA A 229 -19.17 -10.24 7.92
N ASP A 230 -18.56 -11.11 8.73
CA ASP A 230 -19.03 -12.47 8.92
C ASP A 230 -19.87 -12.58 10.20
N SER A 231 -20.96 -13.33 10.13
CA SER A 231 -21.85 -13.54 11.26
C SER A 231 -22.55 -14.90 11.21
N ASN A 232 -22.32 -15.73 12.22
CA ASN A 232 -23.06 -16.96 12.47
C ASN A 232 -23.50 -16.98 13.93
N GLY A 233 -24.71 -16.47 14.18
CA GLY A 233 -25.19 -16.04 15.48
C GLY A 233 -25.15 -14.52 15.61
N ARG A 234 -24.76 -14.04 16.78
CA ARG A 234 -24.86 -12.63 17.17
C ARG A 234 -23.51 -11.93 17.05
N THR A 235 -23.48 -10.83 16.30
CA THR A 235 -22.27 -10.04 16.00
C THR A 235 -22.52 -8.57 16.31
N THR A 236 -21.49 -7.86 16.76
CA THR A 236 -21.53 -6.41 16.97
C THR A 236 -20.63 -5.74 15.94
N ILE A 237 -21.20 -4.83 15.15
CA ILE A 237 -20.48 -4.04 14.15
C ILE A 237 -20.38 -2.62 14.68
N THR A 238 -19.16 -2.09 14.74
CA THR A 238 -18.90 -0.71 15.17
C THR A 238 -18.71 0.18 13.95
N VAL A 239 -19.34 1.34 13.95
CA VAL A 239 -19.22 2.36 12.90
C VAL A 239 -18.86 3.71 13.54
N GLN A 240 -18.36 4.63 12.73
CA GLN A 240 -18.07 6.00 13.15
C GLN A 240 -18.74 7.00 12.21
N SER A 241 -19.36 8.03 12.77
CA SER A 241 -19.96 9.10 11.97
C SER A 241 -18.86 9.99 11.39
N LEU A 242 -18.85 10.19 10.08
CA LEU A 242 -18.08 11.23 9.38
C LEU A 242 -19.01 12.28 8.75
N HIS A 243 -20.23 12.41 9.25
CA HIS A 243 -21.17 13.42 8.79
C HIS A 243 -20.76 14.82 9.24
N VAL A 244 -21.13 15.83 8.46
CA VAL A 244 -20.92 17.24 8.84
C VAL A 244 -21.81 17.63 10.03
N ASN A 245 -23.04 17.10 10.05
CA ASN A 245 -24.03 17.39 11.08
C ASN A 245 -24.32 16.13 11.91
N GLU A 246 -24.91 16.34 13.08
CA GLU A 246 -25.44 15.27 13.92
C GLU A 246 -26.47 14.43 13.14
N VAL A 247 -26.37 13.11 13.24
CA VAL A 247 -27.25 12.17 12.53
C VAL A 247 -28.01 11.27 13.48
N SER A 248 -29.18 10.80 13.05
CA SER A 248 -29.94 9.76 13.74
C SER A 248 -29.87 8.48 12.92
N ASP A 249 -30.01 7.35 13.59
CA ASP A 249 -30.11 6.05 12.92
C ASP A 249 -31.25 5.99 11.89
N SER A 250 -30.97 5.30 10.78
CA SER A 250 -31.92 4.95 9.74
C SER A 250 -31.73 3.52 9.25
N ALA A 251 -31.01 2.68 10.00
CA ALA A 251 -30.55 1.40 9.51
C ALA A 251 -31.68 0.37 9.39
N TYR A 252 -31.55 -0.51 8.41
CA TYR A 252 -32.44 -1.65 8.21
C TYR A 252 -31.70 -2.83 7.59
N THR A 253 -32.31 -4.01 7.60
CA THR A 253 -31.68 -5.23 7.11
C THR A 253 -32.45 -5.89 5.97
N GLU A 254 -31.76 -6.72 5.20
CA GLU A 254 -32.30 -7.58 4.15
C GLU A 254 -31.59 -8.95 4.20
N GLY A 255 -32.25 -10.02 3.76
CA GLY A 255 -31.66 -11.37 3.72
C GLY A 255 -31.53 -12.01 5.11
N ASP A 256 -30.47 -12.80 5.32
CA ASP A 256 -30.16 -13.44 6.61
C ASP A 256 -29.46 -12.48 7.58
N ALA A 257 -30.17 -11.41 7.93
CA ALA A 257 -29.72 -10.38 8.86
C ALA A 257 -30.91 -9.85 9.67
N THR A 258 -30.83 -9.96 10.99
CA THR A 258 -31.81 -9.39 11.93
C THR A 258 -31.14 -8.36 12.81
N LEU A 259 -31.59 -7.10 12.72
CA LEU A 259 -31.11 -6.01 13.58
C LEU A 259 -31.76 -6.08 14.96
N ILE A 260 -30.93 -6.20 16.01
CA ILE A 260 -31.36 -6.21 17.41
C ILE A 260 -31.34 -4.77 17.94
N THR A 261 -32.49 -4.12 17.85
CA THR A 261 -32.57 -2.66 18.02
C THR A 261 -32.21 -2.16 19.41
N GLU A 262 -32.66 -2.88 20.44
CA GLU A 262 -32.50 -2.55 21.86
C GLU A 262 -31.05 -2.64 22.34
N ASP A 263 -30.21 -3.39 21.62
CA ASP A 263 -28.80 -3.59 21.95
C ASP A 263 -27.87 -2.81 21.00
N SER A 264 -28.44 -2.17 19.99
CA SER A 264 -27.71 -1.35 19.02
C SER A 264 -27.60 0.09 19.53
N THR A 265 -26.39 0.52 19.83
CA THR A 265 -26.15 1.86 20.41
C THR A 265 -26.43 2.98 19.41
N CYS A 266 -26.24 2.75 18.10
CA CYS A 266 -26.61 3.73 17.07
C CYS A 266 -28.09 4.14 17.12
N ILE A 267 -28.95 3.24 17.60
CA ILE A 267 -30.40 3.45 17.70
C ILE A 267 -30.79 4.01 19.07
N THR A 268 -30.13 3.52 20.11
CA THR A 268 -30.56 3.76 21.50
C THR A 268 -29.90 4.97 22.15
N GLN A 269 -28.73 5.42 21.68
CA GLN A 269 -27.96 6.47 22.35
C GLN A 269 -28.39 7.91 21.99
N GLY A 270 -29.35 8.05 21.08
CA GLY A 270 -29.78 9.36 20.58
C GLY A 270 -28.99 9.76 19.32
N PRO A 271 -29.02 11.04 18.95
CA PRO A 271 -28.33 11.49 17.76
C PRO A 271 -26.80 11.54 18.01
N ILE A 272 -26.05 11.37 16.92
CA ILE A 272 -24.64 10.95 16.92
C ILE A 272 -23.79 12.05 16.29
N ASP A 273 -22.80 12.53 17.03
CA ASP A 273 -21.92 13.61 16.61
C ASP A 273 -20.84 13.14 15.61
N ALA A 274 -20.24 14.09 14.88
CA ALA A 274 -19.10 13.80 14.02
C ALA A 274 -17.93 13.18 14.81
N PHE A 275 -17.33 12.13 14.26
CA PHE A 275 -16.29 11.27 14.84
C PHE A 275 -16.74 10.40 16.03
N GLU A 276 -18.01 10.47 16.44
CA GLU A 276 -18.55 9.56 17.45
C GLU A 276 -18.71 8.15 16.87
N LYS A 277 -18.46 7.15 17.71
CA LYS A 277 -18.64 5.73 17.38
C LYS A 277 -19.97 5.24 17.93
N CYS A 278 -20.63 4.35 17.20
CA CYS A 278 -21.79 3.62 17.68
C CYS A 278 -21.77 2.20 17.12
N THR A 279 -22.67 1.35 17.62
CA THR A 279 -22.70 -0.08 17.29
C THR A 279 -24.08 -0.55 16.81
N TYR A 280 -24.05 -1.48 15.86
CA TYR A 280 -25.19 -2.30 15.47
C TYR A 280 -24.99 -3.73 15.95
N VAL A 281 -26.02 -4.32 16.53
CA VAL A 281 -26.02 -5.73 16.93
C VAL A 281 -26.89 -6.49 15.96
N ILE A 282 -26.28 -7.44 15.24
CA ILE A 282 -26.94 -8.23 14.20
C ILE A 282 -26.94 -9.71 14.58
N GLU A 283 -28.07 -10.38 14.36
CA GLU A 283 -28.17 -11.83 14.37
C GLU A 283 -28.34 -12.38 12.95
N SER A 284 -27.60 -13.44 12.63
CA SER A 284 -27.62 -14.14 11.34
C SER A 284 -27.49 -15.65 11.55
N GLN A 285 -27.99 -16.47 10.63
CA GLN A 285 -27.81 -17.93 10.65
C GLN A 285 -26.61 -18.40 9.81
N GLY A 286 -25.74 -17.47 9.37
CA GLY A 286 -24.56 -17.77 8.56
C GLY A 286 -24.80 -17.74 7.04
N GLY A 287 -26.01 -17.35 6.60
CA GLY A 287 -26.32 -17.07 5.21
C GLY A 287 -26.07 -15.62 4.83
N GLU A 288 -26.22 -15.32 3.53
CA GLU A 288 -26.04 -13.97 2.99
C GLU A 288 -27.11 -13.01 3.52
N GLY A 289 -26.66 -11.85 3.99
CA GLY A 289 -27.52 -10.78 4.50
C GLY A 289 -26.93 -9.41 4.22
N LYS A 290 -27.70 -8.36 4.51
CA LYS A 290 -27.26 -6.97 4.38
C LYS A 290 -27.73 -6.16 5.56
N LEU A 291 -26.86 -5.29 6.05
CA LEU A 291 -27.21 -4.17 6.91
C LEU A 291 -27.02 -2.88 6.11
N TYR A 292 -28.10 -2.16 5.86
CA TYR A 292 -28.11 -0.84 5.24
C TYR A 292 -28.01 0.20 6.36
N LEU A 293 -26.96 1.01 6.37
CA LEU A 293 -26.86 2.19 7.24
C LEU A 293 -27.66 3.35 6.63
N THR A 294 -27.58 3.45 5.31
CA THR A 294 -28.42 4.26 4.43
C THR A 294 -28.72 3.46 3.15
N ALA A 295 -29.38 4.06 2.17
CA ALA A 295 -29.68 3.39 0.90
C ALA A 295 -28.41 2.99 0.11
N ASP A 296 -27.33 3.76 0.26
CA ASP A 296 -26.08 3.59 -0.50
C ASP A 296 -24.93 3.03 0.36
N GLU A 297 -25.08 3.03 1.69
CA GLU A 297 -24.06 2.54 2.63
C GLU A 297 -24.45 1.19 3.21
N VAL A 298 -23.83 0.13 2.67
CA VAL A 298 -24.24 -1.25 2.91
C VAL A 298 -23.09 -2.09 3.45
N ILE A 299 -23.39 -2.85 4.49
CA ILE A 299 -22.54 -3.92 5.02
C ILE A 299 -23.09 -5.25 4.54
N SER A 300 -22.32 -5.96 3.73
CA SER A 300 -22.67 -7.30 3.27
C SER A 300 -22.25 -8.33 4.31
N LEU A 301 -23.19 -9.19 4.72
CA LEU A 301 -22.94 -10.25 5.69
C LEU A 301 -22.71 -11.58 4.97
N ASN A 302 -21.67 -12.30 5.41
CA ASN A 302 -21.32 -13.64 4.92
C ASN A 302 -21.23 -13.69 3.39
N LEU A 303 -20.41 -12.79 2.80
CA LEU A 303 -20.18 -12.77 1.36
C LEU A 303 -19.77 -14.16 0.86
N PRO A 304 -20.27 -14.60 -0.32
CA PRO A 304 -19.85 -15.87 -0.88
C PRO A 304 -18.35 -15.85 -1.14
N GLU A 305 -17.68 -16.94 -0.78
CA GLU A 305 -16.27 -17.12 -1.09
C GLU A 305 -16.08 -17.02 -2.61
N PRO A 306 -15.12 -16.22 -3.11
CA PRO A 306 -14.91 -16.08 -4.54
C PRO A 306 -14.67 -17.45 -5.17
N GLU A 307 -15.40 -17.76 -6.25
CA GLU A 307 -15.21 -19.02 -6.97
C GLU A 307 -13.72 -19.16 -7.37
N PRO A 308 -13.10 -20.33 -7.15
CA PRO A 308 -11.71 -20.53 -7.52
C PRO A 308 -11.55 -20.26 -9.01
N GLU A 309 -10.55 -19.45 -9.38
CA GLU A 309 -10.26 -19.16 -10.78
C GLU A 309 -10.16 -20.48 -11.56
N PRO A 310 -10.82 -20.60 -12.72
CA PRO A 310 -10.70 -21.79 -13.54
C PRO A 310 -9.22 -21.99 -13.88
N GLU A 311 -8.69 -23.18 -13.58
CA GLU A 311 -7.29 -23.50 -13.89
C GLU A 311 -6.96 -23.05 -15.31
N PRO A 312 -5.81 -22.38 -15.52
CA PRO A 312 -5.45 -21.89 -16.84
C PRO A 312 -5.51 -23.05 -17.81
N SER A 313 -6.44 -22.95 -18.75
CA SER A 313 -6.60 -23.96 -19.79
C SER A 313 -5.25 -24.15 -20.49
N PRO A 314 -4.80 -25.40 -20.69
CA PRO A 314 -3.50 -25.66 -21.27
C PRO A 314 -3.42 -24.92 -22.60
N LYS A 315 -2.50 -23.94 -22.69
CA LYS A 315 -2.24 -23.21 -23.92
C LYS A 315 -2.02 -24.24 -25.03
N PRO A 316 -2.71 -24.15 -26.18
CA PRO A 316 -2.43 -25.03 -27.29
C PRO A 316 -0.98 -24.78 -27.70
N ASN A 317 -0.13 -25.80 -27.54
CA ASN A 317 1.24 -25.82 -28.00
C ASN A 317 1.26 -25.74 -29.53
N ASN A 318 1.17 -24.53 -30.07
CA ASN A 318 1.65 -24.23 -31.40
C ASN A 318 3.08 -23.76 -31.26
N ASP A 319 3.99 -24.71 -31.03
CA ASP A 319 5.36 -24.51 -31.45
C ASP A 319 5.90 -25.72 -32.20
N SER A 320 6.38 -25.36 -33.37
CA SER A 320 7.04 -26.14 -34.37
C SER A 320 8.29 -26.83 -33.82
N SER A 321 8.39 -28.14 -34.06
CA SER A 321 9.61 -28.87 -34.41
C SER A 321 10.93 -28.39 -33.74
N GLY A 322 11.24 -28.94 -32.56
CA GLY A 322 12.54 -28.83 -31.91
C GLY A 322 12.92 -30.17 -31.30
N GLY A 323 13.85 -30.89 -31.94
CA GLY A 323 14.12 -32.30 -31.70
C GLY A 323 14.60 -32.66 -30.28
N SER A 324 14.11 -33.80 -29.81
CA SER A 324 14.58 -34.51 -28.62
C SER A 324 16.06 -34.91 -28.75
N VAL A 325 16.94 -34.34 -27.94
CA VAL A 325 18.27 -34.88 -27.65
C VAL A 325 18.17 -35.75 -26.41
N GLY A 326 18.05 -37.05 -26.63
CA GLY A 326 18.11 -38.06 -25.57
C GLY A 326 19.49 -38.12 -24.94
N VAL A 327 19.55 -38.56 -23.69
CA VAL A 327 20.74 -38.73 -22.84
C VAL A 327 21.84 -39.64 -23.46
N LEU A 328 21.57 -40.29 -24.59
CA LEU A 328 22.54 -41.04 -25.41
C LEU A 328 23.37 -40.17 -26.37
N SER A 329 23.02 -38.90 -26.60
CA SER A 329 23.76 -37.98 -27.48
C SER A 329 25.03 -37.39 -26.86
N LEU A 330 25.17 -37.46 -25.53
CA LEU A 330 26.35 -36.95 -24.81
C LEU A 330 27.52 -37.96 -24.75
N LEU A 331 27.31 -39.21 -25.16
CA LEU A 331 28.37 -40.23 -25.27
C LEU A 331 29.10 -40.21 -26.63
N GLY A 332 28.56 -39.52 -27.65
CA GLY A 332 29.16 -39.42 -28.99
C GLY A 332 30.26 -38.36 -29.14
N LEU A 333 30.30 -37.34 -28.27
CA LEU A 333 31.26 -36.22 -28.37
C LEU A 333 32.59 -36.46 -27.62
N ALA A 334 32.71 -37.56 -26.86
CA ALA A 334 33.96 -37.97 -26.24
C ALA A 334 34.92 -38.70 -27.20
N LEU A 335 34.42 -39.26 -28.31
CA LEU A 335 35.22 -40.06 -29.25
C LEU A 335 35.80 -39.28 -30.44
N PHE A 336 35.41 -38.00 -30.63
CA PHE A 336 36.00 -37.13 -31.67
C PHE A 336 37.17 -36.25 -31.17
N ARG A 337 37.49 -36.25 -29.87
CA ARG A 337 38.69 -35.58 -29.33
C ARG A 337 39.96 -36.43 -29.30
N LEU A 338 39.89 -37.71 -29.71
CA LEU A 338 41.07 -38.58 -29.83
C LEU A 338 41.56 -38.78 -31.28
N ARG A 339 41.04 -38.03 -32.26
CA ARG A 339 41.51 -38.06 -33.66
C ARG A 339 42.06 -36.75 -34.22
N ARG A 340 42.33 -35.74 -33.37
CA ARG A 340 43.02 -34.50 -33.77
C ARG A 340 44.40 -34.30 -33.14
N LYS A 341 45.04 -35.38 -32.71
CA LYS A 341 46.50 -35.45 -32.58
C LYS A 341 47.01 -36.25 -33.77
N GLU A 342 47.22 -35.56 -34.90
CA GLU A 342 48.16 -35.90 -35.99
C GLU A 342 47.78 -35.12 -37.24
N ALA A 343 48.27 -33.88 -37.35
CA ALA A 343 48.65 -33.26 -38.62
C ALA A 343 49.48 -32.01 -38.32
N LYS A 344 50.78 -32.17 -38.50
CA LYS A 344 51.85 -31.16 -38.47
C LYS A 344 51.63 -30.06 -39.52
N ASN A 345 52.27 -28.91 -39.23
CA ASN A 345 52.99 -27.97 -40.12
C ASN A 345 52.25 -27.51 -41.41
N ASP A 346 52.24 -26.24 -41.80
CA ASP A 346 53.42 -25.39 -41.94
C ASP A 346 53.00 -23.95 -42.29
N ASN A 347 53.87 -23.00 -41.91
CA ASN A 347 54.16 -21.69 -42.52
C ASN A 347 53.08 -20.60 -42.75
N GLY A 348 53.43 -19.37 -42.31
CA GLY A 348 53.37 -18.22 -43.24
C GLY A 348 52.89 -16.84 -42.77
N ARG A 349 53.69 -16.17 -41.93
CA ARG A 349 54.15 -14.77 -42.10
C ARG A 349 53.18 -13.55 -41.97
N LYS A 350 53.35 -12.87 -40.83
CA LYS A 350 53.35 -11.40 -40.53
C LYS A 350 53.21 -10.40 -41.71
N ARG A 351 52.43 -9.31 -41.50
CA ARG A 351 52.96 -7.95 -41.18
C ARG A 351 51.88 -6.90 -40.87
N SER A 352 52.24 -6.06 -39.89
CA SER A 352 51.67 -4.76 -39.54
C SER A 352 52.20 -3.67 -40.49
N SER A 353 51.39 -2.64 -40.77
CA SER A 353 51.87 -1.28 -41.05
C SER A 353 50.77 -0.23 -40.89
N SER A 354 51.17 0.83 -40.22
CA SER A 354 50.51 2.08 -39.88
C SER A 354 50.53 3.12 -41.02
N HIS A 355 49.69 4.16 -40.84
CA HIS A 355 49.96 5.60 -41.02
C HIS A 355 49.12 6.43 -42.03
N PHE A 356 48.55 7.50 -41.45
CA PHE A 356 48.43 8.91 -41.91
C PHE A 356 47.62 9.23 -43.17
N PHE A 357 46.55 10.03 -43.01
CA PHE A 357 46.55 11.49 -43.28
C PHE A 357 45.16 12.11 -42.93
N GLN A 358 45.17 13.14 -42.10
CA GLN A 358 44.14 14.20 -41.94
C GLN A 358 44.68 15.46 -42.70
N PRO A 359 43.99 16.63 -42.80
CA PRO A 359 42.65 17.03 -42.33
C PRO A 359 41.82 17.83 -43.37
N GLY A 360 40.57 18.17 -43.01
CA GLY A 360 39.77 19.19 -43.69
C GLY A 360 38.47 19.51 -42.94
N THR A 361 38.46 20.60 -42.20
CA THR A 361 37.28 21.34 -41.68
C THR A 361 37.32 22.76 -42.28
N PRO A 362 36.33 23.67 -42.09
CA PRO A 362 34.98 23.56 -41.49
C PRO A 362 33.87 24.22 -42.37
N GLY A 363 32.59 24.16 -41.95
CA GLY A 363 31.58 25.10 -42.43
C GLY A 363 30.13 24.76 -42.07
N SER A 364 29.55 25.58 -41.20
CA SER A 364 28.16 25.64 -40.73
C SER A 364 27.08 25.50 -41.80
N PHE A 365 25.87 25.06 -41.43
CA PHE A 365 24.60 25.80 -41.60
C PHE A 365 23.46 25.09 -40.85
N ILE A 366 22.80 25.87 -39.97
CA ILE A 366 21.44 25.77 -39.39
C ILE A 366 21.13 24.55 -38.50
#